data_AF-A0A250KMY6-F1
#
_entry.id   AF-A0A250KMY6-F1
#
_cell.length_a   1.000
_cell.length_b   1.000
_cell.length_c   1.000
_cell.angle_alpha   90.00
_cell.angle_beta   90.00
_cell.angle_gamma   90.00
#
_symmetry.space_group_name_H-M   'P 1'
#
loop_
_entity.id
_entity.type
_entity.pdbx_description
1 polymer ?
#
loop_
_entity_poly.entity_id
_entity_poly.type
_entity_poly.pdbx_seq_one_letter_code
_entity_poly.pdbx_strand_id
1 'polypeptide(L)'
;MQPYRYSDVRVKGPHGDVISEKGHKITEGRLVIDNGVLAWKRFGDMGKATKGELREADRLLNNLTNDQAVMAQARRQVEMVIEDLTRDLNHKNKATRELADRQLQYFKRMLELF
;
A
#
# COMPACT_ATOMS: atom_id res chain seq x y z
N MET A 1 -3.21 -6.99 7.17
CA MET A 1 -2.44 -5.79 6.79
C MET A 1 -1.03 -5.92 7.34
N GLN A 2 0.02 -5.56 6.60
CA GLN A 2 1.37 -5.56 7.19
C GLN A 2 1.49 -4.40 8.20
N PRO A 3 2.20 -4.57 9.32
CA PRO A 3 2.50 -3.47 10.24
C PRO A 3 3.26 -2.35 9.55
N TYR A 4 3.11 -1.11 10.04
CA TYR A 4 3.84 0.03 9.50
C TYR A 4 5.36 -0.15 9.66
N ARG A 5 6.07 -0.03 8.54
CA ARG A 5 7.53 0.08 8.50
C ARG A 5 7.87 1.17 7.51
N TYR A 6 8.44 2.28 7.99
CA TYR A 6 8.70 3.46 7.14
C TYR A 6 9.44 3.10 5.85
N SER A 7 10.52 2.30 5.95
CA SER A 7 11.33 1.88 4.79
C SER A 7 10.54 1.14 3.71
N ASP A 8 9.43 0.49 4.07
CA ASP A 8 8.60 -0.31 3.19
C ASP A 8 7.41 0.50 2.66
N VAL A 9 6.64 1.10 3.57
CA VAL A 9 5.44 1.88 3.25
C VAL A 9 5.79 3.11 2.40
N ARG A 10 6.94 3.76 2.62
CA ARG A 10 7.37 4.89 1.77
C ARG A 10 7.60 4.52 0.31
N VAL A 11 7.82 3.24 0.01
CA VAL A 11 8.08 2.74 -1.35
C VAL A 11 6.83 2.10 -1.93
N LYS A 12 6.16 1.24 -1.17
CA LYS A 12 5.05 0.41 -1.64
C LYS A 12 3.67 0.98 -1.36
N GLY A 13 3.54 1.86 -0.36
CA GLY A 13 2.28 2.25 0.26
C GLY A 13 1.73 1.21 1.23
N PRO A 14 0.51 1.39 1.75
CA PRO A 14 -0.17 0.38 2.56
C PRO A 14 -0.33 -0.92 1.78
N HIS A 15 0.14 -2.03 2.35
CA HIS A 15 0.16 -3.33 1.66
C HIS A 15 0.05 -4.50 2.63
N GLY A 16 -0.34 -5.66 2.11
CA GLY A 16 -0.60 -6.88 2.87
C GLY A 16 -0.34 -8.12 2.05
N ASP A 17 0.11 -9.19 2.71
CA ASP A 17 0.18 -10.50 2.06
C ASP A 17 -1.23 -11.07 1.86
N VAL A 18 -1.46 -11.67 0.70
CA VAL A 18 -2.62 -12.51 0.46
C VAL A 18 -2.15 -13.95 0.58
N ILE A 19 -2.75 -14.67 1.53
CA ILE A 19 -2.38 -16.05 1.87
C ILE A 19 -3.46 -16.98 1.34
N SER A 20 -3.05 -18.06 0.68
CA SER A 20 -3.97 -19.14 0.27
C SER A 20 -4.59 -19.83 1.48
N GLU A 21 -5.66 -20.59 1.24
CA GLU A 21 -6.23 -21.50 2.25
C GLU A 21 -5.22 -22.54 2.76
N LYS A 22 -4.19 -22.85 1.95
CA LYS A 22 -3.10 -23.77 2.31
C LYS A 22 -1.99 -23.10 3.14
N GLY A 23 -2.18 -21.84 3.54
CA GLY A 23 -1.27 -21.12 4.44
C GLY A 23 -0.01 -20.56 3.78
N HIS A 24 0.14 -20.66 2.45
CA HIS A 24 1.27 -20.05 1.73
C HIS A 24 0.85 -18.75 1.04
N LYS A 25 1.77 -17.78 0.98
CA LYS A 25 1.56 -16.53 0.27
C LYS A 25 1.36 -16.78 -1.23
N ILE A 26 0.38 -16.11 -1.81
CA ILE A 26 0.07 -16.18 -3.26
C ILE A 26 0.35 -14.87 -4.00
N THR A 27 0.20 -13.73 -3.34
CA THR A 27 0.50 -12.39 -3.88
C THR A 27 0.59 -11.37 -2.73
N GLU A 28 0.95 -10.13 -3.01
CA GLU A 28 0.69 -8.99 -2.12
C GLU A 28 -0.44 -8.14 -2.69
N GLY A 29 -1.27 -7.58 -1.81
CA GLY A 29 -2.19 -6.49 -2.16
C GLY A 29 -1.61 -5.17 -1.69
N ARG A 30 -1.63 -4.14 -2.53
CA ARG A 30 -1.30 -2.77 -2.13
C ARG A 30 -2.42 -1.80 -2.48
N LEU A 31 -2.59 -0.79 -1.64
CA LEU A 31 -3.53 0.31 -1.90
C LEU A 31 -2.86 1.33 -2.81
N VAL A 32 -3.52 1.66 -3.91
CA VAL A 32 -3.04 2.63 -4.90
C VAL A 32 -4.14 3.59 -5.30
N ILE A 33 -3.75 4.68 -5.96
CA ILE A 33 -4.69 5.52 -6.72
C ILE A 33 -4.83 4.91 -8.10
N ASP A 34 -6.05 4.51 -8.47
CA ASP A 34 -6.40 3.99 -9.80
C ASP A 34 -7.59 4.78 -10.34
N ASN A 35 -7.44 5.42 -11.51
CA ASN A 35 -8.46 6.28 -12.12
C ASN A 35 -9.08 7.31 -11.15
N GLY A 36 -8.26 7.90 -10.27
CA GLY A 36 -8.71 8.95 -9.34
C GLY A 36 -9.41 8.46 -8.07
N VAL A 37 -9.48 7.14 -7.84
CA VAL A 37 -10.04 6.55 -6.61
C VAL A 37 -9.03 5.62 -5.94
N LEU A 38 -9.23 5.32 -4.65
CA LEU A 38 -8.42 4.31 -3.96
C LEU A 38 -8.86 2.90 -4.38
N ALA A 39 -7.89 2.07 -4.74
CA ALA A 39 -8.12 0.69 -5.12
C ALA A 39 -7.01 -0.23 -4.59
N TRP A 40 -7.40 -1.40 -4.07
CA TRP A 40 -6.45 -2.45 -3.75
C TRP A 40 -6.13 -3.25 -5.02
N LYS A 41 -4.84 -3.43 -5.31
CA LYS A 41 -4.36 -4.16 -6.50
C LYS A 41 -3.33 -5.19 -6.10
N ARG A 42 -3.31 -6.31 -6.83
CA ARG A 42 -2.23 -7.30 -6.71
C ARG A 42 -0.88 -6.66 -7.08
N PHE A 43 0.15 -7.09 -6.38
CA PHE A 43 1.52 -6.68 -6.56
C PHE A 43 2.43 -7.84 -6.14
N GLY A 44 3.30 -8.30 -7.03
CA GLY A 44 4.23 -9.39 -6.73
C GLY A 44 3.54 -10.74 -6.56
N ASP A 45 2.94 -11.27 -7.64
CA ASP A 45 2.38 -12.62 -7.67
C ASP A 45 3.48 -13.68 -7.46
N MET A 46 3.22 -14.67 -6.62
CA MET A 46 4.17 -15.75 -6.35
C MET A 46 4.19 -16.73 -7.52
N GLY A 47 5.38 -17.19 -7.92
CA GLY A 47 5.53 -18.06 -9.10
C GLY A 47 4.82 -19.43 -8.99
N LYS A 48 4.43 -19.85 -7.78
CA LYS A 48 3.65 -21.07 -7.53
C LYS A 48 2.15 -20.83 -7.37
N ALA A 49 1.70 -19.57 -7.38
CA ALA A 49 0.29 -19.24 -7.29
C ALA A 49 -0.46 -19.73 -8.54
N THR A 50 -1.54 -20.46 -8.32
CA THR A 50 -2.39 -20.93 -9.41
C THR A 50 -3.27 -19.81 -9.95
N LYS A 51 -3.74 -19.95 -11.20
CA LYS A 51 -4.71 -19.00 -11.78
C LYS A 51 -6.00 -18.89 -10.95
N GLY A 52 -6.41 -19.96 -10.28
CA GLY A 52 -7.57 -19.97 -9.40
C GLY A 52 -7.34 -19.11 -8.16
N GLU A 53 -6.23 -19.33 -7.46
CA GLU A 53 -5.83 -18.54 -6.28
C GLU A 53 -5.70 -17.06 -6.60
N LEU A 54 -5.11 -16.74 -7.75
CA LEU A 54 -4.98 -15.35 -8.20
C LEU A 54 -6.35 -14.71 -8.43
N ARG A 55 -7.32 -15.40 -9.04
CA ARG A 55 -8.69 -14.87 -9.21
C ARG A 55 -9.40 -14.62 -7.88
N GLU A 56 -9.24 -15.52 -6.90
CA GLU A 56 -9.79 -15.28 -5.56
C GLU A 56 -9.11 -14.10 -4.86
N ALA A 57 -7.79 -13.95 -5.03
CA ALA A 57 -7.07 -12.78 -4.54
C ALA A 57 -7.62 -11.47 -5.14
N ASP A 58 -7.91 -11.43 -6.45
CA ASP A 58 -8.53 -10.24 -7.06
C ASP A 58 -9.88 -9.90 -6.43
N ARG A 59 -10.73 -10.92 -6.19
CA ARG A 59 -12.03 -10.71 -5.53
C ARG A 59 -11.88 -10.19 -4.11
N LEU A 60 -10.97 -10.79 -3.33
CA LEU A 60 -10.67 -10.33 -1.98
C LEU A 60 -10.23 -8.87 -1.99
N LEU A 61 -9.25 -8.52 -2.83
CA LEU A 61 -8.71 -7.16 -2.91
C LEU A 61 -9.77 -6.15 -3.34
N ASN A 62 -10.60 -6.48 -4.33
CA ASN A 62 -11.69 -5.59 -4.77
C ASN A 62 -12.69 -5.28 -3.65
N ASN A 63 -12.82 -6.15 -2.64
CA ASN A 63 -13.70 -5.92 -1.50
C ASN A 63 -13.03 -5.16 -0.34
N LEU A 64 -11.70 -5.09 -0.29
CA LEU A 64 -10.99 -4.45 0.82
C LEU A 64 -11.22 -2.94 0.93
N THR A 65 -11.63 -2.27 -0.14
CA THR A 65 -12.01 -0.84 -0.10
C THR A 65 -13.29 -0.62 0.72
N ASN A 66 -14.14 -1.64 0.86
CA ASN A 66 -15.37 -1.59 1.65
C ASN A 66 -15.14 -2.06 3.10
N ASP A 67 -13.97 -2.61 3.42
CA ASP A 67 -13.61 -3.03 4.78
C ASP A 67 -13.12 -1.82 5.59
N GLN A 68 -13.98 -1.33 6.49
CA GLN A 68 -13.70 -0.16 7.31
C GLN A 68 -12.46 -0.33 8.21
N ALA A 69 -12.22 -1.55 8.72
CA ALA A 69 -11.09 -1.79 9.61
C ALA A 69 -9.76 -1.76 8.84
N VAL A 70 -9.73 -2.37 7.65
CA VAL A 70 -8.57 -2.35 6.75
C VAL A 70 -8.31 -0.93 6.26
N MET A 71 -9.34 -0.20 5.82
CA MET A 71 -9.18 1.17 5.34
C MET A 71 -8.75 2.14 6.45
N ALA A 72 -9.26 1.99 7.68
CA ALA A 72 -8.80 2.78 8.82
C ALA A 72 -7.34 2.49 9.20
N GLN A 73 -6.85 1.27 9.00
CA GLN A 73 -5.42 0.95 9.17
C GLN A 73 -4.58 1.54 8.04
N ALA A 74 -5.02 1.42 6.79
CA ALA A 74 -4.32 1.96 5.63
C ALA A 74 -4.20 3.49 5.71
N ARG A 75 -5.28 4.20 6.11
CA ARG A 75 -5.27 5.64 6.33
C ARG A 75 -4.21 6.05 7.37
N ARG A 76 -4.18 5.37 8.52
CA ARG A 76 -3.16 5.62 9.55
C ARG A 76 -1.74 5.43 9.03
N GLN A 77 -1.50 4.41 8.19
CA GLN A 77 -0.18 4.23 7.56
C GLN A 77 0.17 5.34 6.57
N VAL A 78 -0.81 5.86 5.84
CA VAL A 78 -0.63 7.02 4.96
C VAL A 78 -0.32 8.28 5.75
N GLU A 79 -1.00 8.52 6.87
CA GLU A 79 -0.71 9.66 7.76
C GLU A 79 0.73 9.56 8.33
N MET A 80 1.14 8.39 8.83
CA MET A 80 2.49 8.18 9.36
C MET A 80 3.59 8.39 8.29
N VAL A 81 3.39 7.91 7.06
CA VAL A 81 4.40 8.09 6.00
C VAL A 81 4.49 9.54 5.54
N ILE A 82 3.37 10.28 5.53
CA ILE A 82 3.38 11.73 5.26
C ILE A 82 4.22 12.47 6.30
N GLU A 83 4.05 12.15 7.58
CA GLU A 83 4.85 12.75 8.65
C GLU A 83 6.34 12.46 8.48
N ASP A 84 6.72 11.21 8.25
CA ASP A 84 8.11 10.80 8.08
C ASP A 84 8.75 11.45 6.84
N LEU A 85 8.03 11.48 5.71
CA LEU A 85 8.50 12.15 4.48
C LEU A 85 8.65 13.66 4.68
N THR A 86 7.74 14.30 5.41
CA THR A 86 7.83 15.72 5.75
C THR A 86 9.06 16.01 6.60
N ARG A 87 9.41 15.13 7.54
CA ARG A 87 10.66 15.24 8.31
C ARG A 87 11.90 15.07 7.42
N ASP A 88 11.86 14.12 6.48
CA ASP A 88 12.97 13.88 5.55
C ASP A 88 13.23 15.10 4.63
N LEU A 89 12.18 15.83 4.22
CA LEU A 89 12.33 17.07 3.47
C LEU A 89 13.14 18.12 4.23
N ASN A 90 12.99 18.23 5.55
CA ASN A 90 13.69 19.24 6.34
C ASN A 90 15.12 18.79 6.69
N HIS A 91 15.36 17.51 6.92
CA HIS A 91 16.58 17.02 7.59
C HIS A 91 17.54 16.17 6.75
N LYS A 92 17.28 15.95 5.45
CA LYS A 92 18.11 15.08 4.60
C LYS A 92 18.83 15.80 3.46
N ASN A 93 19.70 15.07 2.76
CA ASN A 93 20.44 15.57 1.60
C ASN A 93 19.52 15.82 0.39
N LYS A 94 20.00 16.57 -0.61
CA LYS A 94 19.21 16.99 -1.79
C LYS A 94 18.52 15.82 -2.51
N ALA A 95 19.26 14.75 -2.82
CA ALA A 95 18.70 13.59 -3.52
C ALA A 95 17.57 12.90 -2.73
N THR A 96 17.72 12.81 -1.40
CA THR A 96 16.67 12.26 -0.53
C THR A 96 15.44 13.16 -0.50
N ARG A 97 15.63 14.49 -0.48
CA ARG A 97 14.53 15.46 -0.50
C ARG A 97 13.70 15.38 -1.80
N GLU A 98 14.35 15.28 -2.96
CA GLU A 98 13.64 15.17 -4.25
C GLU A 98 12.82 13.88 -4.36
N LEU A 99 13.33 12.76 -3.83
CA LEU A 99 12.56 11.52 -3.73
C LEU A 99 11.41 11.64 -2.73
N ALA A 100 11.67 12.25 -1.57
CA ALA A 100 10.67 12.43 -0.53
C ALA A 100 9.51 13.34 -1.00
N ASP A 101 9.80 14.41 -1.73
CA ASP A 101 8.78 15.34 -2.24
C ASP A 101 7.81 14.63 -3.19
N ARG A 102 8.33 13.86 -4.16
CA ARG A 102 7.50 13.08 -5.09
C ARG A 102 6.60 12.08 -4.38
N GLN A 103 7.16 11.34 -3.41
CA GLN A 103 6.37 10.38 -2.63
C GLN A 103 5.34 11.09 -1.73
N LEU A 104 5.71 12.24 -1.16
CA LEU A 104 4.83 13.02 -0.29
C LEU A 104 3.58 13.49 -1.04
N GLN A 105 3.74 14.02 -2.27
CA GLN A 105 2.59 14.44 -3.08
C GLN A 105 1.65 13.27 -3.37
N TYR A 106 2.21 12.08 -3.69
CA TYR A 106 1.41 10.88 -3.91
C TYR A 106 0.62 10.47 -2.65
N PHE A 107 1.27 10.42 -1.48
CA PHE A 107 0.59 10.03 -0.24
C PHE A 107 -0.41 11.08 0.26
N LYS A 108 -0.14 12.38 0.08
CA LYS A 108 -1.12 13.44 0.33
C LYS A 108 -2.36 13.25 -0.54
N ARG A 109 -2.17 12.95 -1.83
CA ARG A 109 -3.29 12.66 -2.73
C ARG A 109 -4.05 11.40 -2.32
N MET A 110 -3.38 10.37 -1.82
CA MET A 110 -4.07 9.20 -1.26
C MET A 110 -4.93 9.59 -0.06
N LEU A 111 -4.40 10.42 0.85
CA LEU A 111 -5.12 10.85 2.07
C LEU A 111 -6.41 11.60 1.73
N GLU A 112 -6.41 12.43 0.68
CA GLU A 112 -7.59 13.16 0.20
C GLU A 112 -8.71 12.24 -0.35
N LEU A 113 -8.38 11.00 -0.70
CA LEU A 113 -9.30 10.05 -1.33
C LEU A 113 -9.87 9.01 -0.36
N PHE A 114 -9.48 9.05 0.92
CA PHE A 114 -10.09 8.24 2.00
C PHE A 114 -11.40 8.87 2.48
#